data_AF-A0A679JUX5-F1
#
_entry.id   AF-A0A679JUX5-F1
#
_cell.length_a   1.000
_cell.length_b   1.000
_cell.length_c   1.000
_cell.angle_alpha   90.00
_cell.angle_beta   90.00
_cell.angle_gamma   90.00
#
_symmetry.space_group_name_H-M   'P 1'
#
loop_
_entity.id
_entity.type
_entity.pdbx_description
1 polymer ?
#
loop_
_entity_poly.entity_id
_entity_poly.type
_entity_poly.pdbx_seq_one_letter_code
_entity_poly.pdbx_strand_id
1 'polypeptide(L)'
;MEFQKSSVIHAAEYDAASRTLDIIFSNGSCITYFGVPGREYEGLVNAASVAEYFKTRIRGRYACEECVETRRWRSTKNAGTRRSRRTIH
;
A
#
# COMPACT_ATOMS: atom_id res chain seq x y z
N MET A 1 0.70 -3.14 -17.01
CA MET A 1 1.13 -4.40 -16.40
C MET A 1 0.06 -4.85 -15.42
N GLU A 2 -0.36 -6.12 -15.47
CA GLU A 2 -1.29 -6.70 -14.49
C GLU A 2 -0.49 -7.22 -13.27
N PHE A 3 -1.04 -7.02 -12.06
CA PHE A 3 -0.44 -7.52 -10.83
C PHE A 3 -0.63 -9.04 -10.73
N GLN A 4 0.46 -9.80 -10.52
CA GLN A 4 0.37 -11.24 -10.33
C GLN A 4 -0.15 -11.56 -8.93
N LYS A 5 -1.43 -11.95 -8.84
CA LYS A 5 -2.06 -12.43 -7.60
C LYS A 5 -1.24 -13.57 -6.98
N SER A 6 -0.98 -13.47 -5.68
CA SER A 6 -0.27 -14.47 -4.90
C SER A 6 -1.16 -14.97 -3.77
N SER A 7 -0.87 -16.12 -3.16
CA SER A 7 -1.68 -16.66 -2.06
C SER A 7 -1.84 -15.67 -0.90
N VAL A 8 -0.86 -14.79 -0.69
CA VAL A 8 -0.85 -13.80 0.39
C VAL A 8 -1.45 -12.45 -0.02
N ILE A 9 -1.13 -11.98 -1.23
CA ILE A 9 -1.53 -10.65 -1.72
C ILE A 9 -2.58 -10.82 -2.81
N HIS A 10 -3.78 -10.29 -2.54
CA HIS A 10 -4.91 -10.30 -3.43
C HIS A 10 -4.76 -9.24 -4.54
N ALA A 11 -4.39 -8.02 -4.15
CA ALA A 11 -4.18 -6.91 -5.08
C ALA A 11 -3.16 -5.91 -4.51
N ALA A 12 -2.49 -5.19 -5.40
CA ALA A 12 -1.64 -4.06 -5.06
C ALA A 12 -1.88 -2.90 -6.02
N GLU A 13 -2.14 -1.71 -5.48
CA GLU A 13 -2.41 -0.47 -6.20
C GLU A 13 -1.33 0.54 -5.83
N TYR A 14 -0.72 1.17 -6.84
CA TYR A 14 0.33 2.17 -6.64
C TYR A 14 -0.08 3.51 -7.24
N ASP A 15 -0.07 4.55 -6.43
CA ASP A 15 -0.29 5.93 -6.84
C ASP A 15 1.06 6.67 -6.93
N ALA A 16 1.51 6.95 -8.16
CA ALA A 16 2.77 7.65 -8.40
C ALA A 16 2.71 9.13 -7.99
N ALA A 17 1.51 9.74 -8.00
CA ALA A 17 1.32 11.15 -7.66
C ALA A 17 1.61 11.41 -6.16
N SER A 18 1.10 10.55 -5.29
CA SER A 18 1.25 10.63 -3.83
C SER A 18 2.36 9.72 -3.31
N ARG A 19 2.94 8.86 -4.17
CA ARG A 19 3.91 7.80 -3.80
C ARG A 19 3.34 6.86 -2.75
N THR A 20 2.10 6.43 -2.98
CA THR A 20 1.35 5.59 -2.05
C THR A 20 1.17 4.21 -2.65
N LEU A 21 1.39 3.17 -1.85
CA LEU A 21 1.23 1.77 -2.24
C LEU A 21 0.19 1.10 -1.33
N ASP A 22 -0.98 0.83 -1.88
CA ASP A 22 -2.08 0.13 -1.23
C ASP A 22 -1.98 -1.37 -1.53
N ILE A 23 -1.97 -2.19 -0.49
CA ILE A 23 -1.88 -3.64 -0.60
C ILE A 23 -3.08 -4.27 0.09
N ILE A 24 -3.78 -5.12 -0.65
CA ILE A 24 -4.92 -5.89 -0.18
C ILE A 24 -4.46 -7.34 -0.03
N PHE A 25 -4.54 -7.86 1.19
CA PHE A 25 -4.22 -9.24 1.48
C PHE A 25 -5.41 -10.16 1.18
N SER A 26 -5.12 -11.41 0.84
CA SER A 26 -6.14 -12.43 0.62
C SER A 26 -6.99 -12.72 1.87
N ASN A 27 -6.51 -12.33 3.06
CA ASN A 27 -7.23 -12.45 4.33
C ASN A 27 -8.25 -11.32 4.57
N GLY A 28 -8.40 -10.37 3.64
CA GLY A 28 -9.31 -9.21 3.77
C GLY A 28 -8.71 -8.01 4.52
N SER A 29 -7.50 -8.14 5.07
CA SER A 29 -6.75 -6.99 5.60
C SER A 29 -6.19 -6.15 4.46
N CYS A 30 -6.10 -4.84 4.65
CA CYS A 30 -5.38 -3.96 3.74
C CYS A 30 -4.40 -3.06 4.48
N ILE A 31 -3.32 -2.69 3.81
CA ILE A 31 -2.26 -1.84 4.35
C ILE A 31 -1.83 -0.85 3.29
N THR A 32 -1.66 0.40 3.69
CA THR A 32 -1.26 1.49 2.81
C THR A 32 0.12 1.97 3.23
N TYR A 33 1.05 1.99 2.29
CA TYR A 33 2.42 2.46 2.48
C TYR A 33 2.60 3.83 1.85
N PHE A 34 3.27 4.73 2.55
CA PHE A 34 3.51 6.10 2.12
C PHE A 34 4.98 6.36 1.83
N GLY A 35 5.26 7.15 0.80
CA GLY A 35 6.61 7.50 0.38
C GLY A 35 7.35 6.37 -0.36
N VAL A 36 6.61 5.42 -0.93
CA VAL A 36 7.19 4.31 -1.70
C VAL A 36 7.51 4.81 -3.12
N PRO A 37 8.76 4.71 -3.58
CA PRO A 37 9.13 5.10 -4.94
C PRO A 37 8.69 4.03 -5.95
N GLY A 38 8.33 4.47 -7.17
CA GLY A 38 7.76 3.59 -8.20
C GLY A 38 8.64 2.39 -8.55
N ARG A 39 9.97 2.54 -8.47
CA ARG A 39 10.92 1.43 -8.65
C ARG A 39 10.65 0.22 -7.74
N GLU A 40 10.15 0.45 -6.51
CA GLU A 40 9.84 -0.64 -5.58
C GLU A 40 8.55 -1.35 -6.01
N TYR A 41 7.58 -0.62 -6.56
CA TYR A 41 6.38 -1.20 -7.14
C TYR A 41 6.71 -2.01 -8.40
N GLU A 42 7.56 -1.49 -9.28
CA GLU A 42 8.02 -2.23 -10.45
C GLU A 42 8.75 -3.51 -10.06
N GLY A 43 9.63 -3.45 -9.05
CA GLY A 43 10.29 -4.62 -8.48
C GLY A 43 9.30 -5.60 -7.85
N LEU A 44 8.26 -5.09 -7.18
CA LEU A 44 7.20 -5.88 -6.57
C LEU A 44 6.38 -6.65 -7.63
N VAL A 45 6.02 -5.99 -8.74
CA VAL A 45 5.23 -6.59 -9.84
C VAL A 45 6.05 -7.61 -10.63
N ASN A 46 7.37 -7.40 -10.77
CA ASN A 46 8.26 -8.32 -11.48
C ASN A 46 8.85 -9.42 -10.59
N ALA A 47 8.66 -9.36 -9.27
CA ALA A 47 9.23 -10.35 -8.35
C ALA A 47 8.57 -11.72 -8.52
N ALA A 48 9.39 -12.77 -8.55
CA ALA A 48 8.92 -14.17 -8.55
C ALA A 48 8.08 -14.50 -7.29
N SER A 49 8.27 -13.75 -6.21
CA SER A 49 7.48 -13.84 -4.98
C SER A 49 7.22 -12.45 -4.41
N VAL A 50 6.11 -11.86 -4.85
CA VAL A 50 5.60 -10.54 -4.42
C VAL A 50 5.62 -10.39 -2.89
N ALA A 51 5.17 -11.40 -2.15
CA ALA A 51 5.09 -11.38 -0.69
C ALA A 51 6.48 -11.36 -0.01
N GLU A 52 7.46 -12.07 -0.57
CA GLU A 52 8.83 -12.11 -0.04
C GLU A 52 9.57 -10.81 -0.35
N TYR A 53 9.41 -10.30 -1.58
CA TYR A 53 9.95 -9.00 -1.98
C TYR A 53 9.41 -7.90 -1.06
N PHE A 54 8.09 -7.86 -0.85
CA PHE A 54 7.45 -6.93 0.06
C PHE A 54 8.02 -7.00 1.48
N LYS A 55 8.13 -8.21 2.05
CA LYS A 55 8.62 -8.41 3.42
C LYS A 55 10.08 -7.96 3.59
N THR A 56 10.91 -8.08 2.57
CA THR A 56 12.34 -7.77 2.65
C THR A 56 12.66 -6.32 2.25
N ARG A 57 11.93 -5.77 1.26
CA ARG A 57 12.22 -4.46 0.66
C ARG A 57 11.33 -3.33 1.15
N ILE A 58 10.10 -3.63 1.57
CA ILE A 58 9.10 -2.61 1.91
C ILE A 58 8.78 -2.63 3.41
N ARG A 59 8.58 -3.81 4.00
CA ARG A 59 8.24 -3.96 5.42
C ARG A 59 9.34 -3.37 6.32
N GLY A 60 8.96 -2.42 7.18
CA GLY A 60 9.87 -1.77 8.13
C GLY A 60 10.76 -0.67 7.52
N ARG A 61 10.66 -0.39 6.22
CA ARG A 61 11.41 0.67 5.54
C ARG A 61 10.60 1.92 5.23
N TYR A 62 9.28 1.77 5.15
CA TYR A 62 8.36 2.84 4.81
C TYR A 62 7.29 2.98 5.87
N ALA A 63 6.76 4.20 6.02
CA ALA A 63 5.62 4.45 6.88
C ALA A 63 4.39 3.71 6.32
N CYS A 64 3.69 2.99 7.17
CA CYS A 64 2.53 2.21 6.78
C CYS A 64 1.38 2.36 7.75
N GLU A 65 0.18 2.37 7.21
CA GLU A 65 -1.07 2.35 7.96
C GLU A 65 -1.82 1.07 7.60
N GLU A 66 -2.01 0.19 8.59
CA GLU A 66 -2.86 -0.98 8.44
C GLU A 66 -4.32 -0.54 8.60
N CYS A 67 -5.12 -0.70 7.55
CA CYS A 67 -6.56 -0.53 7.64
C CYS A 67 -7.14 -1.77 8.31
N VAL A 68 -7.19 -1.76 9.64
CA VAL A 68 -7.92 -2.75 10.43
C VAL A 68 -9.40 -2.53 10.19
N GLU A 69 -9.98 -3.38 9.34
CA GLU A 69 -11.38 -3.33 8.96
C GLU A 69 -12.28 -3.81 10.11
N THR A 70 -12.46 -2.97 11.14
CA THR A 70 -13.59 -3.14 12.06
C THR A 70 -14.84 -2.57 11.39
N ARG A 71 -15.46 -3.33 10.47
CA ARG A 71 -16.86 -3.19 10.03
C ARG A 71 -17.37 -1.85 9.45
N ARG A 72 -16.54 -0.93 8.94
CA ARG A 72 -17.10 0.31 8.32
C ARG A 72 -16.27 1.00 7.23
N TRP A 73 -15.52 0.26 6.42
CA TRP A 73 -14.74 0.85 5.32
C TRP A 73 -15.40 0.62 3.95
N ARG A 74 -16.43 1.42 3.62
CA ARG A 74 -16.99 1.50 2.24
C ARG A 74 -17.47 2.89 1.78
N SER A 75 -17.08 3.99 2.43
CA SER A 75 -17.70 5.30 2.08
C SER A 75 -16.77 6.51 1.88
N THR A 76 -15.44 6.40 1.83
CA THR A 76 -14.62 7.64 1.76
C THR A 76 -13.41 7.68 0.82
N LYS A 77 -13.33 6.82 -0.21
CA LYS A 77 -12.28 7.02 -1.23
C LYS A 77 -12.44 8.30 -2.08
N ASN A 78 -13.48 9.13 -1.81
CA ASN A 78 -13.65 10.48 -2.35
C ASN A 78 -13.85 11.55 -1.24
N ALA A 79 -13.03 11.55 -0.18
CA ALA A 79 -12.93 12.74 0.69
C ALA A 79 -11.47 13.20 0.70
N GLY A 80 -11.20 14.29 -0.04
CA GLY A 80 -9.87 14.87 -0.17
C GLY A 80 -9.18 15.02 1.19
N THR A 81 -8.06 14.32 1.37
CA THR A 81 -7.20 14.53 2.53
C THR A 81 -6.36 15.77 2.32
N ARG A 82 -7.01 16.89 2.62
CA ARG A 82 -6.41 18.06 3.26
C ARG A 82 -5.69 17.56 4.53
N ARG A 83 -4.38 17.33 4.47
CA ARG A 83 -3.54 17.25 5.68
C ARG A 83 -2.76 18.56 5.80
N SER A 84 -3.39 19.44 6.55
CA SER A 84 -2.84 20.68 7.09
C SER A 84 -1.48 20.41 7.71
N ARG A 85 -0.45 21.05 7.15
CA ARG A 85 0.89 21.14 7.73
C ARG A 85 0.76 22.00 8.99
N ARG A 86 0.56 21.35 10.14
CA ARG A 86 0.56 22.03 11.44
C ARG A 86 2.02 22.29 11.82
N THR A 87 2.50 23.50 11.57
CA THR A 87 3.75 24.02 12.15
C THR A 87 3.60 24.02 13.67
N ILE A 88 4.51 23.37 14.38
CA ILE A 88 4.62 23.47 15.83
C ILE A 88 5.63 24.58 16.11
N HIS A 89 5.26 25.50 17.01
CA HIS A 89 5.95 26.74 17.37
C HIS A 89 7.32 26.51 18.01
#